data_AF-A0A2W4ZP54-F1
#
_entry.id   AF-A0A2W4ZP54-F1
#
_cell.length_a   1.000
_cell.length_b   1.000
_cell.length_c   1.000
_cell.angle_alpha   90.00
_cell.angle_beta   90.00
_cell.angle_gamma   90.00
#
_symmetry.space_group_name_H-M   'P 1'
#
loop_
_entity.id
_entity.type
_entity.pdbx_description
1 polymer ?
#
loop_
_entity_poly.entity_id
_entity_poly.type
_entity_poly.pdbx_seq_one_letter_code
_entity_poly.pdbx_strand_id
1 'polypeptide(L)'
;MMRLLSLLLIIYAALFAVQAKAETPAQTSFSYEDFKHLPVQHGGRIKPVDSFARSFLKTIAGKESVDGLDANQWLAETLFDPARALNRPVFRLLTPSLLGLSKDKRYFSYAEIAPALQTRADAINKLHATDEKNWTEDQHELARIQEASILYEQLLRSFSLVLPLNISVPEDLARAWNIDTEKPFTLRAYIGSRQNLEERVKQIVRRKGDDVAKYNDKEKQVAAFAFEMATLELSGANNMLFRVMPAQWDSAQGEWFSPWAMMQSGQG
;
A
#
# COMPACT_ATOMS: atom_id res chain seq x y z
N MET A 1 25.04 44.86 -45.80
CA MET A 1 24.22 45.16 -44.60
C MET A 1 23.59 43.92 -43.98
N MET A 2 22.95 43.05 -44.78
CA MET A 2 22.20 41.87 -44.28
C MET A 2 23.06 40.83 -43.53
N ARG A 3 24.32 40.60 -43.93
CA ARG A 3 25.24 39.66 -43.24
C ARG A 3 25.74 40.15 -41.87
N LEU A 4 25.82 41.47 -41.66
CA LEU A 4 26.23 42.05 -40.38
C LEU A 4 25.09 41.94 -39.33
N LEU A 5 23.85 42.09 -39.79
CA LEU A 5 22.66 41.92 -38.96
C LEU A 5 22.49 40.47 -38.48
N SER A 6 22.76 39.49 -39.35
CA SER A 6 22.68 38.07 -39.00
C SER A 6 23.72 37.65 -37.96
N LEU A 7 24.94 38.22 -38.01
CA LEU A 7 25.99 37.97 -37.02
C LEU A 7 25.67 38.58 -35.65
N LEU A 8 25.11 39.79 -35.61
CA LEU A 8 24.66 40.43 -34.37
C LEU A 8 23.49 39.67 -33.71
N LEU A 9 22.58 39.10 -34.50
CA LEU A 9 21.43 38.34 -33.98
C LEU A 9 21.83 36.99 -33.39
N ILE A 10 22.85 36.33 -33.96
CA ILE A 10 23.41 35.07 -33.43
C ILE A 10 24.21 35.32 -32.15
N ILE A 11 24.97 36.42 -32.06
CA ILE A 11 25.70 36.80 -30.84
C ILE A 11 24.72 37.20 -29.72
N TYR A 12 23.62 37.88 -30.05
CA TYR A 12 22.56 38.22 -29.08
C TYR A 12 21.80 36.98 -28.60
N ALA A 13 21.53 36.01 -29.48
CA ALA A 13 20.93 34.72 -29.09
C ALA A 13 21.87 33.87 -28.22
N ALA A 14 23.19 33.91 -28.47
CA ALA A 14 24.18 33.21 -27.66
C ALA A 14 24.34 33.82 -26.25
N LEU A 15 24.11 35.14 -26.10
CA LEU A 15 24.15 35.82 -24.79
C LEU A 15 22.92 35.51 -23.91
N PHE A 16 21.80 35.08 -24.49
CA PHE A 16 20.61 34.64 -23.73
C PHE A 16 20.57 33.12 -23.45
N ALA A 17 21.40 32.32 -24.12
CA ALA A 17 21.42 30.87 -23.95
C ALA A 17 22.16 30.39 -22.68
N VAL A 18 22.78 31.28 -21.90
CA VAL A 18 23.70 30.91 -20.79
C VAL A 18 23.11 31.09 -19.38
N GLN A 19 21.84 31.48 -19.21
CA GLN A 19 21.21 31.53 -17.88
C GLN A 19 19.85 30.82 -17.79
N ALA A 20 19.82 29.57 -18.24
CA ALA A 20 18.87 28.61 -17.71
C ALA A 20 19.65 27.34 -17.34
N LYS A 21 20.45 27.42 -16.27
CA LYS A 21 20.61 26.23 -15.43
C LYS A 21 19.23 25.99 -14.85
N ALA A 22 18.44 25.15 -15.53
CA ALA A 22 17.35 24.47 -14.89
C ALA A 22 17.98 23.79 -13.66
N GLU A 23 17.66 24.30 -12.47
CA GLU A 23 17.87 23.54 -11.26
C GLU A 23 17.09 22.24 -11.47
N THR A 24 17.82 21.15 -11.75
CA THR A 24 17.27 19.81 -11.63
C THR A 24 16.59 19.80 -10.26
N PRO A 25 15.26 19.58 -10.17
CA PRO A 25 14.59 19.56 -8.88
C PRO A 25 15.39 18.60 -8.02
N ALA A 26 15.91 19.10 -6.89
CA ALA A 26 16.71 18.31 -6.00
C ALA A 26 15.95 16.99 -5.79
N GLN A 27 16.58 15.87 -6.15
CA GLN A 27 16.08 14.58 -5.72
C GLN A 27 16.21 14.62 -4.20
N THR A 28 15.14 15.05 -3.53
CA THR A 28 15.09 15.07 -2.07
C THR A 28 15.13 13.60 -1.66
N SER A 29 16.33 13.09 -1.40
CA SER A 29 16.51 11.72 -0.92
C SER A 29 15.73 11.60 0.38
N PHE A 30 14.91 10.55 0.49
CA PHE A 30 14.13 10.31 1.70
C PHE A 30 15.06 10.24 2.92
N SER A 31 14.82 11.11 3.90
CA SER A 31 15.61 11.17 5.15
C SER A 31 15.05 10.18 6.17
N TYR A 32 15.73 9.05 6.34
CA TYR A 32 15.39 8.08 7.39
C TYR A 32 15.58 8.65 8.80
N GLU A 33 16.47 9.64 8.95
CA GLU A 33 16.71 10.34 10.21
C GLU A 33 15.50 11.17 10.65
N ASP A 34 14.88 11.92 9.73
CA ASP A 34 13.66 12.65 10.08
C ASP A 34 12.46 11.70 10.24
N PHE A 35 12.37 10.68 9.39
CA PHE A 35 11.30 9.68 9.42
C PHE A 35 11.16 8.98 10.78
N LYS A 36 12.28 8.60 11.41
CA LYS A 36 12.27 7.85 12.67
C LYS A 36 11.69 8.67 13.86
N HIS A 37 11.71 10.00 13.74
CA HIS A 37 11.20 10.93 14.75
C HIS A 37 9.73 11.30 14.56
N LEU A 38 9.11 10.90 13.45
CA LEU A 38 7.68 11.15 13.23
C LEU A 38 6.85 10.52 14.36
N PRO A 39 5.81 11.21 14.85
CA PRO A 39 4.91 10.66 15.85
C PRO A 39 3.96 9.61 15.27
N VAL A 40 3.71 8.55 16.03
CA VAL A 40 2.71 7.52 15.74
C VAL A 40 1.99 7.11 17.02
N GLN A 41 0.67 6.95 16.95
CA GLN A 41 -0.12 6.44 18.08
C GLN A 41 -0.23 4.91 18.00
N HIS A 42 0.19 4.22 19.05
CA HIS A 42 0.09 2.76 19.15
C HIS A 42 -0.14 2.34 20.60
N GLY A 43 -1.14 1.49 20.85
CA GLY A 43 -1.54 1.09 22.21
C GLY A 43 -1.99 2.28 23.07
N GLY A 44 -2.65 3.27 22.47
CA GLY A 44 -3.12 4.49 23.14
C GLY A 44 -2.03 5.52 23.49
N ARG A 45 -0.77 5.26 23.16
CA ARG A 45 0.36 6.18 23.43
C ARG A 45 0.94 6.70 22.12
N ILE A 46 1.27 8.00 22.08
CA ILE A 46 2.05 8.60 21.00
C ILE A 46 3.52 8.35 21.28
N LYS A 47 4.24 7.78 20.31
CA LYS A 47 5.67 7.49 20.38
C LYS A 47 6.34 7.78 19.04
N PRO A 48 7.68 7.88 18.98
CA PRO A 48 8.38 7.98 17.70
C PRO A 48 8.17 6.72 16.84
N VAL A 49 8.16 6.91 15.53
CA VAL A 49 8.11 5.83 14.53
C VAL A 49 9.24 4.83 14.73
N ASP A 50 10.43 5.22 15.19
CA ASP A 50 11.53 4.29 15.51
C ASP A 50 11.09 3.18 16.48
N SER A 51 10.41 3.56 17.57
CA SER A 51 9.92 2.61 18.57
C SER A 51 8.77 1.75 18.05
N PHE A 52 8.04 2.20 17.03
CA PHE A 52 7.05 1.40 16.33
C PHE A 52 7.74 0.41 15.38
N ALA A 53 8.64 0.89 14.54
CA ALA A 53 9.39 0.12 13.55
C ALA A 53 10.14 -1.05 14.18
N ARG A 54 10.93 -0.80 15.23
CA ARG A 54 11.70 -1.84 15.94
C ARG A 54 10.79 -2.92 16.53
N SER A 55 9.70 -2.51 17.17
CA SER A 55 8.74 -3.42 17.78
C SER A 55 8.10 -4.33 16.74
N PHE A 56 7.63 -3.79 15.63
CA PHE A 56 6.96 -4.57 14.58
C PHE A 56 7.94 -5.47 13.83
N LEU A 57 9.13 -4.98 13.50
CA LEU A 57 10.16 -5.81 12.87
C LEU A 57 10.59 -6.95 13.81
N LYS A 58 10.70 -6.70 15.11
CA LYS A 58 11.01 -7.74 16.10
C LYS A 58 9.92 -8.81 16.13
N THR A 59 8.65 -8.43 16.11
CA THR A 59 7.51 -9.36 16.08
C THR A 59 7.51 -10.22 14.81
N ILE A 60 7.77 -9.63 13.65
CA ILE A 60 7.66 -10.31 12.35
C ILE A 60 8.92 -11.13 12.01
N ALA A 61 10.11 -10.55 12.22
CA ALA A 61 11.39 -11.13 11.81
C ALA A 61 12.19 -11.77 12.96
N GLY A 62 11.80 -11.52 14.21
CA GLY A 62 12.56 -11.93 15.40
C GLY A 62 13.86 -11.13 15.64
N LYS A 63 14.13 -10.09 14.83
CA LYS A 63 15.35 -9.27 14.84
C LYS A 63 15.05 -7.80 14.56
N GLU A 64 16.02 -6.91 14.73
CA GLU A 64 15.85 -5.44 14.54
C GLU A 64 16.38 -4.92 13.20
N SER A 65 16.86 -5.80 12.32
CA SER A 65 17.29 -5.47 10.96
C SER A 65 17.07 -6.65 10.02
N VAL A 66 16.85 -6.40 8.74
CA VAL A 66 16.62 -7.44 7.72
C VAL A 66 17.26 -7.04 6.40
N ASP A 67 18.08 -7.94 5.83
CA ASP A 67 18.71 -7.78 4.51
C ASP A 67 19.38 -6.41 4.27
N GLY A 68 20.14 -5.94 5.26
CA GLY A 68 20.86 -4.67 5.19
C GLY A 68 20.00 -3.44 5.52
N LEU A 69 18.70 -3.60 5.79
CA LEU A 69 17.82 -2.54 6.26
C LEU A 69 17.72 -2.56 7.78
N ASP A 70 17.88 -1.40 8.42
CA ASP A 70 17.42 -1.22 9.79
C ASP A 70 15.88 -1.18 9.86
N ALA A 71 15.34 -1.13 11.09
CA ALA A 71 13.89 -1.13 11.30
C ALA A 71 13.16 0.02 10.60
N ASN A 72 13.73 1.23 10.56
CA ASN A 72 13.09 2.39 9.95
C ASN A 72 13.13 2.30 8.42
N GLN A 73 14.25 1.84 7.86
CA GLN A 73 14.39 1.59 6.44
C GLN A 73 13.43 0.51 5.96
N TRP A 74 13.33 -0.59 6.72
CA TRP A 74 12.37 -1.66 6.45
C TRP A 74 10.92 -1.17 6.52
N LEU A 75 10.58 -0.37 7.54
CA LEU A 75 9.23 0.14 7.70
C LEU A 75 8.88 1.10 6.56
N ALA A 76 9.76 2.05 6.23
CA ALA A 76 9.55 2.97 5.12
C ALA A 76 9.38 2.23 3.79
N GLU A 77 10.19 1.21 3.51
CA GLU A 77 9.99 0.37 2.32
C GLU A 77 8.63 -0.34 2.36
N THR A 78 8.25 -0.91 3.50
CA THR A 78 6.95 -1.59 3.66
C THR A 78 5.76 -0.65 3.44
N LEU A 79 5.87 0.61 3.87
CA LEU A 79 4.82 1.62 3.77
C LEU A 79 4.73 2.28 2.38
N PHE A 80 5.87 2.47 1.70
CA PHE A 80 5.96 3.31 0.50
C PHE A 80 6.37 2.57 -0.79
N ASP A 81 6.95 1.38 -0.67
CA ASP A 81 7.22 0.45 -1.78
C ASP A 81 6.72 -0.97 -1.40
N PRO A 82 5.40 -1.13 -1.20
CA PRO A 82 4.82 -2.42 -0.80
C PRO A 82 5.07 -3.53 -1.83
N ALA A 83 5.22 -3.19 -3.11
CA ALA A 83 5.55 -4.16 -4.17
C ALA A 83 6.90 -4.83 -3.93
N ARG A 84 7.92 -4.06 -3.52
CA ARG A 84 9.22 -4.59 -3.12
C ARG A 84 9.13 -5.34 -1.79
N ALA A 85 8.47 -4.74 -0.80
CA ALA A 85 8.37 -5.30 0.55
C ALA A 85 7.66 -6.67 0.57
N LEU A 86 6.64 -6.87 -0.28
CA LEU A 86 5.95 -8.16 -0.47
C LEU A 86 6.90 -9.33 -0.76
N ASN A 87 7.99 -9.06 -1.47
CA ASN A 87 8.97 -10.05 -1.90
C ASN A 87 10.18 -10.16 -0.96
N ARG A 88 10.24 -9.34 0.09
CA ARG A 88 11.36 -9.34 1.03
C ARG A 88 11.25 -10.51 2.03
N PRO A 89 12.30 -11.33 2.21
CA PRO A 89 12.33 -12.41 3.20
C PRO A 89 12.38 -11.88 4.66
N VAL A 90 11.23 -11.45 5.19
CA VAL A 90 11.14 -10.87 6.54
C VAL A 90 10.60 -11.84 7.59
N PHE A 91 9.77 -12.81 7.20
CA PHE A 91 9.12 -13.70 8.15
C PHE A 91 10.03 -14.84 8.55
N ARG A 92 10.38 -14.89 9.84
CA ARG A 92 11.07 -16.03 10.42
C ARG A 92 10.06 -17.15 10.68
N LEU A 93 10.29 -18.34 10.13
CA LEU A 93 9.49 -19.54 10.42
C LEU A 93 10.36 -20.55 11.17
N LEU A 94 9.85 -21.08 12.29
CA LEU A 94 10.50 -22.14 13.06
C LEU A 94 10.28 -23.50 12.41
N THR A 95 9.06 -23.76 11.94
CA THR A 95 8.67 -25.02 11.28
C THR A 95 8.02 -24.75 9.91
N PRO A 96 8.82 -24.41 8.86
CA PRO A 96 8.29 -24.09 7.53
C PRO A 96 7.39 -25.17 6.92
N SER A 97 7.62 -26.43 7.27
CA SER A 97 6.82 -27.56 6.80
C SER A 97 5.36 -27.54 7.24
N LEU A 98 5.00 -26.81 8.29
CA LEU A 98 3.58 -26.61 8.68
C LEU A 98 2.79 -25.96 7.54
N LEU A 99 3.45 -25.05 6.82
CA LEU A 99 2.91 -24.34 5.67
C LEU A 99 3.29 -25.01 4.33
N GLY A 100 3.90 -26.20 4.36
CA GLY A 100 4.37 -26.88 3.14
C GLY A 100 5.56 -26.20 2.45
N LEU A 101 6.28 -25.32 3.16
CA LEU A 101 7.43 -24.59 2.64
C LEU A 101 8.74 -25.36 2.90
N SER A 102 9.75 -25.14 2.04
CA SER A 102 11.06 -25.80 2.18
C SER A 102 11.73 -25.44 3.51
N LYS A 103 12.45 -26.40 4.11
CA LYS A 103 13.23 -26.21 5.34
C LYS A 103 14.62 -25.60 5.08
N ASP A 104 15.01 -25.42 3.81
CA ASP A 104 16.35 -24.97 3.42
C ASP A 104 16.63 -23.51 3.77
N LYS A 105 15.57 -22.73 4.02
CA LYS A 105 15.67 -21.35 4.49
C LYS A 105 14.77 -21.09 5.69
N ARG A 106 15.16 -20.12 6.50
CA ARG A 106 14.45 -19.72 7.73
C ARG A 106 13.59 -18.47 7.57
N TYR A 107 13.82 -17.71 6.50
CA TYR A 107 13.15 -16.45 6.21
C TYR A 107 12.36 -16.55 4.91
N PHE A 108 11.12 -16.08 4.96
CA PHE A 108 10.16 -16.13 3.86
C PHE A 108 9.55 -14.76 3.64
N SER A 109 9.18 -14.49 2.40
CA SER A 109 8.48 -13.27 2.03
C SER A 109 6.99 -13.38 2.28
N TYR A 110 6.29 -12.23 2.33
CA TYR A 110 4.83 -12.25 2.45
C TYR A 110 4.19 -12.97 1.25
N ALA A 111 4.74 -12.76 0.04
CA ALA A 111 4.32 -13.42 -1.18
C ALA A 111 4.39 -14.96 -1.11
N GLU A 112 5.28 -15.50 -0.27
CA GLU A 112 5.40 -16.95 -0.05
C GLU A 112 4.46 -17.46 1.05
N ILE A 113 4.35 -16.74 2.18
CA ILE A 113 3.57 -17.24 3.32
C ILE A 113 2.07 -17.02 3.15
N ALA A 114 1.64 -15.94 2.49
CA ALA A 114 0.23 -15.60 2.35
C ALA A 114 -0.57 -16.71 1.64
N PRO A 115 -0.17 -17.20 0.45
CA PRO A 115 -0.86 -18.33 -0.16
C PRO A 115 -0.75 -19.60 0.68
N ALA A 116 0.38 -19.83 1.35
CA ALA A 116 0.56 -21.01 2.19
C ALA A 116 -0.38 -21.02 3.40
N LEU A 117 -0.55 -19.88 4.08
CA LEU A 117 -1.54 -19.67 5.14
C LEU A 117 -2.97 -19.83 4.64
N GLN A 118 -3.27 -19.37 3.42
CA GLN A 118 -4.59 -19.52 2.82
C GLN A 118 -4.99 -21.01 2.67
N THR A 119 -4.04 -21.89 2.33
CA THR A 119 -4.30 -23.35 2.29
C THR A 119 -4.60 -23.97 3.65
N ARG A 120 -4.32 -23.24 4.74
CA ARG A 120 -4.52 -23.66 6.14
C ARG A 120 -5.62 -22.88 6.84
N ALA A 121 -6.36 -22.01 6.14
CA ALA A 121 -7.35 -21.11 6.74
C ALA A 121 -8.35 -21.82 7.66
N ASP A 122 -8.93 -22.95 7.23
CA ASP A 122 -9.86 -23.72 8.05
C ASP A 122 -9.24 -24.30 9.33
N ALA A 123 -7.98 -24.74 9.26
CA ALA A 123 -7.26 -25.27 10.41
C ALA A 123 -6.93 -24.15 11.41
N ILE A 124 -6.53 -22.99 10.92
CA ILE A 124 -6.28 -21.78 11.72
C ILE A 124 -7.56 -21.31 12.41
N ASN A 125 -8.68 -21.25 11.66
CA ASN A 125 -9.97 -20.84 12.21
C ASN A 125 -10.45 -21.79 13.31
N LYS A 126 -10.27 -23.11 13.13
CA LYS A 126 -10.58 -24.11 14.15
C LYS A 126 -9.66 -23.98 15.37
N LEU A 127 -8.38 -23.69 15.15
CA LEU A 127 -7.40 -23.51 16.23
C LEU A 127 -7.79 -22.34 17.15
N HIS A 128 -8.17 -21.20 16.56
CA HIS A 128 -8.63 -20.02 17.31
C HIS A 128 -9.91 -20.25 18.12
N ALA A 129 -10.65 -21.33 17.84
CA ALA A 129 -11.83 -21.72 18.62
C ALA A 129 -11.50 -22.64 19.81
N THR A 130 -10.24 -23.06 19.99
CA THR A 130 -9.81 -23.89 21.13
C THR A 130 -9.08 -23.07 22.19
N ASP A 131 -8.87 -23.65 23.39
CA ASP A 131 -8.09 -22.99 24.45
C ASP A 131 -6.60 -23.01 24.13
N GLU A 132 -6.00 -21.82 24.03
CA GLU A 132 -4.57 -21.58 23.75
C GLU A 132 -3.65 -22.32 24.72
N LYS A 133 -4.07 -22.54 25.98
CA LYS A 133 -3.25 -23.25 26.98
C LYS A 133 -2.94 -24.70 26.61
N ASN A 134 -3.74 -25.29 25.71
CA ASN A 134 -3.58 -26.66 25.26
C ASN A 134 -2.93 -26.76 23.87
N TRP A 135 -2.48 -25.64 23.31
CA TRP A 135 -1.86 -25.64 22.00
C TRP A 135 -0.48 -26.31 22.04
N THR A 136 -0.18 -27.06 20.98
CA THR A 136 1.16 -27.59 20.74
C THR A 136 2.10 -26.48 20.26
N GLU A 137 3.41 -26.74 20.26
CA GLU A 137 4.41 -25.80 19.73
C GLU A 137 4.11 -25.42 18.26
N ASP A 138 3.70 -26.40 17.44
CA ASP A 138 3.33 -26.17 16.04
C ASP A 138 2.06 -25.31 15.91
N GLN A 139 1.10 -25.45 16.83
CA GLN A 139 -0.11 -24.63 16.86
C GLN A 139 0.21 -23.17 17.25
N HIS A 140 1.05 -22.97 18.26
CA HIS A 140 1.55 -21.64 18.61
C HIS A 140 2.32 -20.99 17.45
N GLU A 141 3.18 -21.74 16.78
CA GLU A 141 3.91 -21.22 15.63
C GLU A 141 2.98 -20.86 14.47
N LEU A 142 1.97 -21.69 14.18
CA LEU A 142 0.98 -21.41 13.14
C LEU A 142 0.18 -20.13 13.44
N ALA A 143 -0.30 -19.97 14.68
CA ALA A 143 -1.00 -18.76 15.12
C ALA A 143 -0.10 -17.53 15.03
N ARG A 144 1.14 -17.61 15.54
CA ARG A 144 2.13 -16.52 15.48
C ARG A 144 2.40 -16.08 14.04
N ILE A 145 2.57 -17.01 13.09
CA ILE A 145 2.81 -16.67 11.68
C ILE A 145 1.58 -15.97 11.09
N GLN A 146 0.37 -16.46 11.39
CA GLN A 146 -0.87 -15.82 10.94
C GLN A 146 -1.01 -14.40 11.50
N GLU A 147 -0.82 -14.20 12.80
CA GLU A 147 -0.85 -12.87 13.42
C GLU A 147 0.19 -11.93 12.82
N ALA A 148 1.43 -12.38 12.68
CA ALA A 148 2.49 -11.60 12.04
C ALA A 148 2.13 -11.23 10.60
N SER A 149 1.49 -12.14 9.85
CA SER A 149 1.06 -11.90 8.47
C SER A 149 -0.03 -10.81 8.40
N ILE A 150 -0.98 -10.81 9.34
CA ILE A 150 -2.03 -9.79 9.43
C ILE A 150 -1.44 -8.42 9.76
N LEU A 151 -0.50 -8.37 10.72
CA LEU A 151 0.17 -7.11 11.06
C LEU A 151 0.95 -6.56 9.86
N TYR A 152 1.67 -7.42 9.14
CA TYR A 152 2.43 -6.99 7.96
C TYR A 152 1.53 -6.56 6.82
N GLU A 153 0.40 -7.24 6.58
CA GLU A 153 -0.59 -6.82 5.60
C GLU A 153 -1.14 -5.42 5.92
N GLN A 154 -1.42 -5.13 7.19
CA GLN A 154 -1.81 -3.77 7.60
C GLN A 154 -0.69 -2.74 7.36
N LEU A 155 0.58 -3.08 7.53
CA LEU A 155 1.67 -2.17 7.16
C LEU A 155 1.70 -1.93 5.65
N LEU A 156 1.68 -2.99 4.83
CA LEU A 156 1.69 -2.91 3.36
C LEU A 156 0.54 -2.06 2.80
N ARG A 157 -0.63 -2.11 3.44
CA ARG A 157 -1.83 -1.38 2.99
C ARG A 157 -1.99 0.00 3.63
N SER A 158 -1.07 0.43 4.49
CA SER A 158 -1.21 1.67 5.26
C SER A 158 -1.49 2.88 4.36
N PHE A 159 -0.78 3.02 3.24
CA PHE A 159 -0.93 4.15 2.30
C PHE A 159 -1.56 3.77 0.95
N SER A 160 -2.21 2.61 0.83
CA SER A 160 -2.75 2.13 -0.46
C SER A 160 -3.80 3.05 -1.10
N LEU A 161 -4.36 3.99 -0.34
CA LEU A 161 -5.21 5.07 -0.86
C LEU A 161 -4.49 6.00 -1.84
N VAL A 162 -3.23 6.34 -1.53
CA VAL A 162 -2.49 7.42 -2.19
C VAL A 162 -1.28 6.91 -2.98
N LEU A 163 -0.89 5.66 -2.78
CA LEU A 163 0.16 5.05 -3.57
C LEU A 163 -0.33 4.79 -5.01
N PRO A 164 0.57 4.94 -6.00
CA PRO A 164 0.34 4.50 -7.37
C PRO A 164 -0.15 3.05 -7.46
N LEU A 165 -1.22 2.84 -8.22
CA LEU A 165 -1.75 1.54 -8.58
C LEU A 165 -1.30 1.18 -9.98
N ASN A 166 -0.86 -0.06 -10.17
CA ASN A 166 -0.57 -0.62 -11.48
C ASN A 166 -1.86 -1.17 -12.13
N ILE A 167 -2.85 -0.30 -12.33
CA ILE A 167 -4.18 -0.64 -12.87
C ILE A 167 -4.46 0.24 -14.08
N SER A 168 -4.97 -0.37 -15.14
CA SER A 168 -5.39 0.34 -16.35
C SER A 168 -6.83 0.85 -16.16
N VAL A 169 -7.02 2.16 -16.22
CA VAL A 169 -8.36 2.76 -16.20
C VAL A 169 -8.99 2.61 -17.59
N PRO A 170 -10.20 2.04 -17.72
CA PRO A 170 -10.92 1.98 -18.99
C PRO A 170 -11.02 3.36 -19.66
N GLU A 171 -10.72 3.45 -20.96
CA GLU A 171 -10.56 4.71 -21.69
C GLU A 171 -11.81 5.62 -21.63
N ASP A 172 -12.98 5.00 -21.59
CA ASP A 172 -14.26 5.69 -21.48
C ASP A 172 -14.50 6.27 -20.07
N LEU A 173 -14.05 5.59 -19.01
CA LEU A 173 -14.04 6.12 -17.64
C LEU A 173 -12.99 7.21 -17.50
N ALA A 174 -11.79 7.02 -18.04
CA ALA A 174 -10.73 8.02 -18.01
C ALA A 174 -11.19 9.34 -18.64
N ARG A 175 -11.85 9.29 -19.81
CA ARG A 175 -12.47 10.46 -20.43
C ARG A 175 -13.60 11.05 -19.60
N ALA A 176 -14.51 10.23 -19.08
CA ALA A 176 -15.66 10.70 -18.31
C ALA A 176 -15.26 11.39 -16.99
N TRP A 177 -14.14 10.97 -16.39
CA TRP A 177 -13.66 11.47 -15.10
C TRP A 177 -12.46 12.42 -15.22
N ASN A 178 -12.07 12.78 -16.45
CA ASN A 178 -10.91 13.63 -16.76
C ASN A 178 -9.62 13.13 -16.06
N ILE A 179 -9.40 11.81 -16.10
CA ILE A 179 -8.19 11.19 -15.55
C ILE A 179 -7.06 11.35 -16.56
N ASP A 180 -5.97 11.93 -16.08
CA ASP A 180 -4.70 12.01 -16.79
C ASP A 180 -4.05 10.62 -16.81
N THR A 181 -4.18 9.90 -17.93
CA THR A 181 -3.64 8.54 -18.10
C THR A 181 -2.12 8.50 -18.17
N GLU A 182 -1.46 9.65 -18.30
CA GLU A 182 0.00 9.76 -18.25
C GLU A 182 0.53 9.79 -16.82
N LYS A 183 -0.35 9.98 -15.82
CA LYS A 183 -0.01 9.99 -14.40
C LYS A 183 -0.38 8.68 -13.72
N PRO A 184 0.35 8.27 -12.66
CA PRO A 184 -0.01 7.09 -11.91
C PRO A 184 -1.38 7.25 -11.26
N PHE A 185 -2.25 6.26 -11.47
CA PHE A 185 -3.59 6.22 -10.89
C PHE A 185 -3.51 5.88 -9.40
N THR A 186 -4.37 6.47 -8.58
CA THR A 186 -4.45 6.18 -7.14
C THR A 186 -5.88 5.88 -6.75
N LEU A 187 -6.09 5.11 -5.68
CA LEU A 187 -7.44 4.83 -5.21
C LEU A 187 -8.16 6.11 -4.76
N ARG A 188 -7.43 7.08 -4.20
CA ARG A 188 -7.96 8.40 -3.85
C ARG A 188 -8.56 9.11 -5.05
N ALA A 189 -7.97 9.01 -6.24
CA ALA A 189 -8.50 9.61 -7.47
C ALA A 189 -9.84 8.99 -7.90
N TYR A 190 -10.05 7.71 -7.57
CA TYR A 190 -11.29 6.99 -7.85
C TYR A 190 -12.45 7.36 -6.91
N ILE A 191 -12.18 7.64 -5.62
CA ILE A 191 -13.22 7.75 -4.57
C ILE A 191 -14.37 8.70 -4.95
N GLY A 192 -14.06 9.84 -5.58
CA GLY A 192 -15.08 10.81 -5.99
C GLY A 192 -16.02 10.30 -7.11
N SER A 193 -15.59 9.28 -7.86
CA SER A 193 -16.33 8.67 -8.96
C SER A 193 -16.91 7.29 -8.62
N ARG A 194 -16.81 6.85 -7.36
CA ARG A 194 -17.29 5.53 -6.89
C ARG A 194 -18.74 5.26 -7.28
N GLN A 195 -19.64 6.18 -6.93
CA GLN A 195 -21.07 6.03 -7.23
C GLN A 195 -21.34 5.95 -8.73
N ASN A 196 -20.61 6.72 -9.54
CA ASN A 196 -20.75 6.70 -10.99
C ASN A 196 -20.33 5.34 -11.57
N LEU A 197 -19.26 4.73 -11.03
CA LEU A 197 -18.83 3.39 -11.44
C LEU A 197 -19.86 2.32 -11.05
N GLU A 198 -20.36 2.37 -9.81
CA GLU A 198 -21.38 1.45 -9.33
C GLU A 198 -22.65 1.51 -10.19
N GLU A 199 -23.15 2.70 -10.48
CA GLU A 199 -24.33 2.87 -11.34
C GLU A 199 -24.07 2.36 -12.76
N ARG A 200 -22.86 2.53 -13.28
CA ARG A 200 -22.51 2.02 -14.59
C ARG A 200 -22.51 0.49 -14.65
N VAL A 201 -21.97 -0.16 -13.62
CA VAL A 201 -22.04 -1.63 -13.49
C VAL A 201 -23.49 -2.10 -13.34
N LYS A 202 -24.29 -1.45 -12.48
CA LYS A 202 -25.73 -1.76 -12.31
C LYS A 202 -26.50 -1.65 -13.63
N GLN A 203 -26.20 -0.66 -14.47
CA GLN A 203 -26.84 -0.51 -15.79
C GLN A 203 -26.46 -1.63 -16.77
N ILE A 204 -25.22 -2.13 -16.73
CA ILE A 204 -24.81 -3.29 -17.53
C ILE A 204 -25.59 -4.52 -17.08
N VAL A 205 -25.59 -4.79 -15.77
CA VAL A 205 -26.32 -5.92 -15.16
C VAL A 205 -27.82 -5.87 -15.46
N ARG A 206 -28.47 -4.71 -15.30
CA ARG A 206 -29.91 -4.56 -15.61
C ARG A 206 -30.25 -4.91 -17.06
N ARG A 207 -29.35 -4.64 -18.01
CA ARG A 207 -29.57 -4.89 -19.44
C ARG A 207 -29.23 -6.32 -19.86
N LYS A 208 -28.26 -6.96 -19.21
CA LYS A 208 -27.65 -8.22 -19.70
C LYS A 208 -27.68 -9.37 -18.68
N GLY A 209 -28.13 -9.12 -17.46
CA GLY A 209 -28.01 -10.03 -16.32
C GLY A 209 -26.57 -10.13 -15.81
N ASP A 210 -26.34 -11.05 -14.87
CA ASP A 210 -25.04 -11.24 -14.20
C ASP A 210 -24.05 -12.11 -14.99
N ASP A 211 -24.46 -12.60 -16.16
CA ASP A 211 -23.62 -13.43 -17.02
C ASP A 211 -22.65 -12.57 -17.83
N VAL A 212 -21.41 -12.48 -17.34
CA VAL A 212 -20.30 -11.71 -17.93
C VAL A 212 -19.99 -12.16 -19.38
N ALA A 213 -20.34 -13.38 -19.78
CA ALA A 213 -20.14 -13.83 -21.17
C ALA A 213 -20.95 -13.01 -22.18
N LYS A 214 -22.06 -12.38 -21.74
CA LYS A 214 -22.93 -11.53 -22.58
C LYS A 214 -22.38 -10.10 -22.74
N TYR A 215 -21.34 -9.74 -22.00
CA TYR A 215 -20.79 -8.39 -22.00
C TYR A 215 -19.88 -8.21 -23.22
N ASN A 216 -19.89 -7.03 -23.82
CA ASN A 216 -18.86 -6.67 -24.79
C ASN A 216 -17.53 -6.34 -24.07
N ASP A 217 -16.46 -6.15 -24.83
CA ASP A 217 -15.13 -5.98 -24.24
C ASP A 217 -15.02 -4.74 -23.34
N LYS A 218 -15.68 -3.63 -23.69
CA LYS A 218 -15.70 -2.42 -22.85
C LYS A 218 -16.46 -2.65 -21.55
N GLU A 219 -17.59 -3.34 -21.59
CA GLU A 219 -18.37 -3.69 -20.41
C GLU A 219 -17.60 -4.64 -19.48
N LYS A 220 -16.84 -5.60 -20.05
CA LYS A 220 -15.94 -6.46 -19.27
C LYS A 220 -14.83 -5.66 -18.59
N GLN A 221 -14.22 -4.71 -19.29
CA GLN A 221 -13.20 -3.82 -18.72
C GLN A 221 -13.76 -2.98 -17.57
N VAL A 222 -14.95 -2.39 -17.74
CA VAL A 222 -15.62 -1.62 -16.67
C VAL A 222 -15.95 -2.51 -15.46
N ALA A 223 -16.48 -3.70 -15.68
CA ALA A 223 -16.80 -4.64 -14.60
C ALA A 223 -15.55 -5.12 -13.86
N ALA A 224 -14.47 -5.44 -14.58
CA ALA A 224 -13.18 -5.83 -14.01
C ALA A 224 -12.58 -4.68 -13.17
N PHE A 225 -12.54 -3.47 -13.73
CA PHE A 225 -12.05 -2.29 -13.02
C PHE A 225 -12.86 -2.02 -11.75
N ALA A 226 -14.20 -2.13 -11.81
CA ALA A 226 -15.06 -1.98 -10.64
C ALA A 226 -14.81 -3.04 -9.56
N PHE A 227 -14.62 -4.29 -9.97
CA PHE A 227 -14.28 -5.37 -9.04
C PHE A 227 -12.92 -5.15 -8.37
N GLU A 228 -11.91 -4.74 -9.14
CA GLU A 228 -10.58 -4.41 -8.61
C GLU A 228 -10.64 -3.26 -7.61
N MET A 229 -11.33 -2.16 -7.95
CA MET A 229 -11.49 -1.03 -7.05
C MET A 229 -12.22 -1.43 -5.76
N ALA A 230 -13.34 -2.13 -5.86
CA ALA A 230 -14.09 -2.60 -4.70
C ALA A 230 -13.25 -3.53 -3.81
N THR A 231 -12.44 -4.40 -4.40
CA THR A 231 -11.52 -5.30 -3.68
C THR A 231 -10.44 -4.52 -2.94
N LEU A 232 -9.82 -3.53 -3.59
CA LEU A 232 -8.81 -2.67 -2.97
C LEU A 232 -9.40 -1.85 -1.82
N GLU A 233 -10.60 -1.30 -2.01
CA GLU A 233 -11.33 -0.59 -0.97
C GLU A 233 -11.63 -1.46 0.23
N LEU A 234 -12.24 -2.63 0.02
CA LEU A 234 -12.57 -3.56 1.09
C LEU A 234 -11.33 -4.01 1.86
N SER A 235 -10.24 -4.31 1.15
CA SER A 235 -8.98 -4.76 1.75
C SER A 235 -8.28 -3.66 2.55
N GLY A 236 -8.46 -2.40 2.16
CA GLY A 236 -7.87 -1.26 2.87
C GLY A 236 -8.76 -0.71 3.99
N ALA A 237 -10.08 -0.85 3.87
CA ALA A 237 -11.05 -0.25 4.78
C ALA A 237 -10.86 -0.65 6.26
N ASN A 238 -10.31 -1.84 6.53
CA ASN A 238 -10.05 -2.32 7.89
C ASN A 238 -8.62 -1.99 8.38
N ASN A 239 -7.87 -1.17 7.64
CA ASN A 239 -6.50 -0.81 8.00
C ASN A 239 -6.47 0.26 9.08
N MET A 240 -6.13 -0.14 10.30
CA MET A 240 -6.18 0.74 11.49
C MET A 240 -4.81 0.92 12.15
N LEU A 241 -3.78 0.23 11.66
CA LEU A 241 -2.54 0.04 12.41
C LEU A 241 -1.65 1.30 12.46
N PHE A 242 -1.30 1.89 11.31
CA PHE A 242 -0.31 2.96 11.24
C PHE A 242 -0.95 4.34 11.47
N ARG A 243 -1.27 4.65 12.74
CA ARG A 243 -2.00 5.87 13.14
C ARG A 243 -1.04 7.07 13.24
N VAL A 244 -0.91 7.82 12.16
CA VAL A 244 0.05 8.94 12.01
C VAL A 244 -0.59 10.30 11.74
N MET A 245 -1.92 10.38 11.69
CA MET A 245 -2.61 11.65 11.47
C MET A 245 -3.42 12.04 12.70
N PRO A 246 -3.17 13.19 13.32
CA PRO A 246 -3.98 13.64 14.46
C PRO A 246 -5.42 13.93 14.01
N ALA A 247 -6.38 13.67 14.89
CA ALA A 247 -7.77 14.11 14.70
C ALA A 247 -7.83 15.62 14.45
N GLN A 248 -8.68 16.03 13.50
CA GLN A 248 -8.85 17.46 13.18
C GLN A 248 -10.01 18.12 13.95
N TRP A 249 -10.92 17.33 14.51
CA TRP A 249 -12.08 17.82 15.24
C TRP A 249 -11.96 17.60 16.75
N ASP A 250 -12.46 18.56 17.53
CA ASP A 250 -12.41 18.55 19.00
C ASP A 250 -13.12 17.32 19.62
N SER A 251 -14.12 16.76 18.94
CA SER A 251 -14.84 15.57 19.40
C SER A 251 -13.99 14.30 19.46
N ALA A 252 -12.81 14.29 18.82
CA ALA A 252 -11.84 13.19 18.82
C ALA A 252 -10.46 13.64 19.34
N GLN A 253 -10.42 14.69 20.16
CA GLN A 253 -9.18 15.29 20.65
C GLN A 253 -8.30 14.26 21.36
N GLY A 254 -7.06 14.10 20.88
CA GLY A 254 -6.09 13.13 21.39
C GLY A 254 -6.06 11.79 20.65
N GLU A 255 -7.01 11.52 19.75
CA GLU A 255 -6.96 10.36 18.87
C GLU A 255 -6.18 10.64 17.58
N TRP A 256 -5.48 9.63 17.08
CA TRP A 256 -4.81 9.66 15.79
C TRP A 256 -5.45 8.63 14.86
N PHE A 257 -5.36 8.81 13.56
CA PHE A 257 -5.97 7.94 12.56
C PHE A 257 -4.92 7.36 11.62
N SER A 258 -5.17 6.14 11.14
CA SER A 258 -4.49 5.61 9.95
C SER A 258 -4.99 6.34 8.70
N PRO A 259 -4.26 6.30 7.57
CA PRO A 259 -4.70 6.85 6.28
C PRO A 259 -6.14 6.45 5.90
N TRP A 260 -6.47 5.18 6.10
CA TRP A 260 -7.79 4.63 5.84
C TRP A 260 -8.85 5.09 6.83
N ALA A 261 -8.55 5.07 8.13
CA ALA A 261 -9.51 5.49 9.16
C ALA A 261 -9.90 6.97 9.01
N MET A 262 -8.94 7.84 8.65
CA MET A 262 -9.20 9.26 8.41
C MET A 262 -10.15 9.49 7.23
N MET A 263 -9.98 8.72 6.15
CA MET A 263 -10.88 8.80 5.00
C MET A 263 -12.31 8.38 5.35
N GLN A 264 -12.47 7.37 6.21
CA GLN A 264 -13.78 6.87 6.61
C GLN A 264 -14.48 7.76 7.63
N SER A 265 -13.71 8.42 8.51
CA SER A 265 -14.28 9.30 9.54
C SER A 265 -14.78 10.64 8.98
N GLY A 266 -14.54 10.93 7.69
CA GLY A 266 -14.91 12.20 7.06
C GLY A 266 -14.10 13.39 7.55
N GLN A 267 -12.96 13.15 8.22
CA GLN A 267 -12.05 14.18 8.74
C GLN A 267 -10.88 14.52 7.78
N GLY A 268 -10.84 13.90 6.60
CA GLY A 268 -9.72 13.99 5.64
C GLY A 268 -10.01 14.76 4.35
#